data_AF-A0A2R8VJN5-F1
#
_entry.id   AF-A0A2R8VJN5-F1
#
_cell.length_a   1.000
_cell.length_b   1.000
_cell.length_c   1.000
_cell.angle_alpha   90.00
_cell.angle_beta   90.00
_cell.angle_gamma   90.00
#
_symmetry.space_group_name_H-M   'P 1'
#
loop_
_entity.id
_entity.type
_entity.pdbx_description
1 polymer ?
#
loop_
_entity_poly.entity_id
_entity_poly.type
_entity_poly.pdbx_seq_one_letter_code
_entity_poly.pdbx_strand_id
1 'polypeptide(L)'
;MNCRSEVLEVSVEGRQVEEAMLAVLHTVLLHRSTGKFHYKKEGTYSIGTVGIQDVDCDFIDFTYVRVSSEELDRALRKVVGEFKDALRNSGGDGLGQMSLEFYQKKKSRWPFS
;
A
#
# COMPACT_ATOMS: atom_id res chain seq x y z
N MET A 1 -17.95 6.75 -13.20
CA MET A 1 -16.50 6.74 -12.98
C MET A 1 -16.06 5.30 -13.16
N ASN A 2 -15.21 5.02 -14.13
CA ASN A 2 -14.77 3.64 -14.40
C ASN A 2 -13.56 3.33 -13.52
N CYS A 3 -13.51 2.11 -12.97
CA CYS A 3 -12.34 1.63 -12.25
C CYS A 3 -11.13 1.54 -13.21
N ARG A 4 -9.94 1.83 -12.70
CA ARG A 4 -8.67 1.69 -13.41
C ARG A 4 -7.83 0.66 -12.67
N SER A 5 -7.20 -0.23 -13.43
CA SER A 5 -6.37 -1.31 -12.90
C SER A 5 -5.02 -1.25 -13.58
N GLU A 6 -3.96 -1.44 -12.79
CA GLU A 6 -2.58 -1.51 -13.27
C GLU A 6 -1.95 -2.78 -12.67
N VAL A 7 -1.11 -3.46 -13.46
CA VAL A 7 -0.45 -4.72 -13.06
C VAL A 7 1.05 -4.52 -13.15
N LEU A 8 1.77 -4.92 -12.11
CA LEU A 8 3.23 -4.93 -12.06
C LEU A 8 3.69 -6.36 -11.77
N GLU A 9 4.71 -6.81 -12.49
CA GLU A 9 5.30 -8.13 -12.32
C GLU A 9 6.77 -7.98 -11.92
N VAL A 10 7.19 -8.77 -10.94
CA VAL A 10 8.58 -8.83 -10.47
C VAL A 10 8.98 -10.29 -10.26
N SER A 11 10.23 -10.61 -10.61
CA SER A 11 10.85 -11.91 -10.32
C SER A 11 11.94 -11.69 -9.30
N VAL A 12 11.82 -12.31 -8.13
CA VAL A 12 12.67 -12.06 -6.97
C VAL A 12 13.01 -13.34 -6.22
N GLU A 13 14.07 -13.33 -5.44
CA GLU A 13 14.36 -14.40 -4.49
C GLU A 13 13.39 -14.35 -3.30
N GLY A 14 13.14 -15.49 -2.65
CA GLY A 14 12.21 -15.57 -1.51
C GLY A 14 12.49 -14.58 -0.38
N ARG A 15 13.76 -14.25 -0.12
CA ARG A 15 14.16 -13.25 0.89
C ARG A 15 13.83 -11.80 0.50
N GLN A 16 13.67 -11.52 -0.80
CA GLN A 16 13.42 -10.18 -1.34
C GLN A 16 11.92 -9.86 -1.45
N VAL A 17 11.04 -10.85 -1.28
CA VAL A 17 9.58 -10.71 -1.46
C VAL A 17 9.02 -9.58 -0.59
N GLU A 18 9.42 -9.51 0.68
CA GLU A 18 8.91 -8.48 1.61
C GLU A 18 9.27 -7.06 1.16
N GLU A 19 10.53 -6.82 0.83
CA GLU A 19 11.04 -5.50 0.43
C GLU A 19 10.49 -5.05 -0.91
N ALA A 20 10.42 -5.96 -1.90
CA ALA A 20 9.85 -5.67 -3.19
C ALA A 20 8.36 -5.28 -3.09
N MET A 21 7.58 -6.02 -2.29
CA MET A 21 6.16 -5.72 -2.09
C MET A 21 5.96 -4.41 -1.32
N LEU A 22 6.73 -4.18 -0.25
CA LEU A 22 6.65 -2.95 0.54
C LEU A 22 7.01 -1.72 -0.29
N ALA A 23 8.05 -1.80 -1.14
CA ALA A 23 8.44 -0.71 -2.01
C ALA A 23 7.31 -0.29 -2.96
N VAL A 24 6.63 -1.25 -3.60
CA VAL A 24 5.50 -0.98 -4.49
C VAL A 24 4.31 -0.41 -3.71
N LEU A 25 3.89 -1.09 -2.64
CA LEU A 25 2.70 -0.71 -1.87
C LEU A 25 2.85 0.67 -1.21
N HIS A 26 3.99 0.95 -0.59
CA HIS A 26 4.27 2.26 0.01
C HIS A 26 4.33 3.37 -1.02
N THR A 27 4.92 3.12 -2.19
CA THR A 27 4.94 4.10 -3.28
C THR A 27 3.53 4.45 -3.74
N VAL A 28 2.65 3.46 -3.90
CA VAL A 28 1.24 3.72 -4.25
C VAL A 28 0.52 4.48 -3.14
N LEU A 29 0.72 4.09 -1.88
CA LEU A 29 0.08 4.73 -0.72
C LEU A 29 0.58 6.15 -0.46
N LEU A 30 1.83 6.45 -0.77
CA LEU A 30 2.35 7.83 -0.77
C LEU A 30 1.54 8.72 -1.71
N HIS A 31 1.19 8.22 -2.91
CA HIS A 31 0.38 8.93 -3.90
C HIS A 31 -1.14 8.85 -3.64
N ARG A 32 -1.57 8.13 -2.60
CA ARG A 32 -2.99 7.89 -2.27
C ARG A 32 -3.34 8.23 -0.83
N SER A 33 -2.46 8.92 -0.14
CA SER A 33 -2.66 9.44 1.21
C SER A 33 -2.60 10.96 1.21
N THR A 34 -3.18 11.56 2.24
CA THR A 34 -3.21 13.00 2.44
C THR A 34 -3.19 13.29 3.93
N GLY A 35 -2.94 14.54 4.30
CA GLY A 35 -2.93 14.96 5.69
C GLY A 35 -4.29 14.78 6.35
N LYS A 36 -4.31 14.76 7.69
CA LYS A 36 -5.56 14.62 8.44
C LYS A 36 -6.43 15.86 8.25
N PHE A 37 -7.71 15.63 7.92
CA PHE A 37 -8.69 16.69 7.74
C PHE A 37 -9.27 17.08 9.10
N HIS A 38 -9.27 18.37 9.41
CA HIS A 38 -9.93 18.93 10.58
C HIS A 38 -11.06 19.85 10.13
N TYR A 39 -12.29 19.37 10.23
CA TYR A 39 -13.49 20.10 9.82
C TYR A 39 -14.01 21.00 10.94
N LYS A 40 -14.42 22.22 10.58
CA LYS A 40 -15.16 23.14 11.45
C LYS A 40 -16.67 23.02 11.19
N LYS A 41 -17.49 23.53 12.11
CA LYS A 41 -18.96 23.46 12.02
C LYS A 41 -19.51 24.10 10.75
N GLU A 42 -18.83 25.12 10.26
CA GLU A 42 -19.19 25.89 9.05
C GLU A 42 -18.79 25.15 7.76
N GLY A 43 -18.23 23.95 7.85
CA GLY A 43 -17.83 23.11 6.70
C GLY A 43 -16.45 23.42 6.13
N THR A 44 -15.76 24.44 6.64
CA THR A 44 -14.35 24.71 6.31
C THR A 44 -13.44 23.64 6.93
N TYR A 45 -12.30 23.36 6.30
CA TYR A 45 -11.34 22.38 6.81
C TYR A 45 -9.90 22.86 6.67
N SER A 46 -9.04 22.38 7.56
CA SER A 46 -7.58 22.41 7.41
C SER A 46 -7.05 21.01 7.19
N ILE A 47 -5.94 20.89 6.45
CA ILE A 47 -5.27 19.64 6.17
C ILE A 47 -3.91 19.66 6.88
N GLY A 48 -3.62 18.62 7.67
CA GLY A 48 -2.30 18.44 8.29
C GLY A 48 -1.21 18.12 7.26
N THR A 49 0.04 18.04 7.71
CA THR A 49 1.17 17.66 6.85
C THR A 49 1.42 16.15 6.93
N VAL A 50 1.80 15.54 5.80
CA VAL A 50 2.25 14.14 5.74
C VAL A 50 3.78 14.14 5.73
N GLY A 51 4.39 13.51 6.74
CA GLY A 51 5.83 13.25 6.73
C GLY A 51 6.18 12.12 5.77
N ILE A 52 7.42 12.14 5.27
CA ILE A 52 7.97 11.08 4.42
C ILE A 52 9.28 10.57 5.01
N GLN A 53 9.65 9.34 4.67
CA GLN A 53 10.86 8.68 5.14
C GLN A 53 11.44 7.79 4.04
N ASP A 54 12.75 7.91 3.82
CA ASP A 54 13.52 6.97 3.00
C ASP A 54 13.73 5.66 3.77
N VAL A 55 13.60 4.54 3.06
CA VAL A 55 13.81 3.20 3.59
C VAL A 55 14.73 2.44 2.65
N ASP A 56 15.91 2.13 3.14
CA ASP A 56 16.87 1.27 2.45
C ASP A 56 16.45 -0.20 2.59
N CYS A 57 16.55 -0.93 1.50
CA CYS A 57 16.34 -2.38 1.47
C CYS A 57 17.65 -3.10 1.83
N ASP A 58 17.56 -4.14 2.65
CA ASP A 58 18.70 -4.96 3.08
C ASP A 58 19.01 -6.10 2.09
N PHE A 59 18.01 -6.57 1.33
CA PHE A 59 18.14 -7.70 0.38
C PHE A 59 18.05 -7.28 -1.10
N ILE A 60 17.80 -6.00 -1.37
CA ILE A 60 17.74 -5.41 -2.71
C ILE A 60 18.55 -4.12 -2.67
N ASP A 61 19.42 -3.88 -3.66
CA ASP A 61 20.13 -2.60 -3.79
C ASP A 61 19.16 -1.49 -4.26
N PHE A 62 18.26 -1.08 -3.36
CA PHE A 62 17.17 -0.15 -3.65
C PHE A 62 16.76 0.61 -2.39
N THR A 63 16.28 1.84 -2.59
CA THR A 63 15.71 2.69 -1.53
C THR A 63 14.35 3.18 -2.01
N TYR A 64 13.33 3.09 -1.16
CA TYR A 64 12.00 3.61 -1.44
C TYR A 64 11.56 4.66 -0.42
N VAL A 65 10.62 5.51 -0.82
CA VAL A 65 10.01 6.52 0.06
C VAL A 65 8.66 6.02 0.54
N ARG A 66 8.41 6.14 1.86
CA ARG A 66 7.10 5.89 2.45
C ARG A 66 6.60 7.11 3.22
N VAL A 67 5.30 7.11 3.52
CA VAL A 67 4.76 8.04 4.51
C VAL A 67 5.27 7.68 5.91
N SER A 68 5.53 8.70 6.74
CA SER A 68 5.94 8.56 8.14
C SER A 68 4.75 8.18 9.03
N SER A 69 4.16 7.02 8.78
CA SER A 69 3.05 6.44 9.54
C SER A 69 3.38 5.01 9.97
N GLU A 70 3.74 4.84 11.25
CA GLU A 70 4.07 3.54 11.84
C GLU A 70 2.88 2.59 11.86
N GLU A 71 1.67 3.10 11.99
CA GLU A 71 0.45 2.29 11.93
C GLU A 71 0.26 1.69 10.53
N LEU A 72 0.45 2.50 9.49
CA LEU A 72 0.34 2.03 8.11
C LEU A 72 1.46 1.03 7.77
N ASP A 73 2.71 1.35 8.13
CA ASP A 73 3.85 0.45 7.87
C ASP A 73 3.65 -0.91 8.56
N ARG A 74 3.23 -0.90 9.83
CA ARG A 74 2.95 -2.14 10.57
C ARG A 74 1.84 -2.97 9.92
N ALA A 75 0.76 -2.34 9.45
CA ALA A 75 -0.33 -3.04 8.79
C ALA A 75 0.12 -3.70 7.48
N LEU A 76 0.91 -2.99 6.67
CA LEU A 76 1.48 -3.54 5.43
C LEU A 76 2.46 -4.67 5.72
N ARG A 77 3.41 -4.48 6.65
CA ARG A 77 4.38 -5.52 7.03
C ARG A 77 3.70 -6.80 7.49
N LYS A 78 2.60 -6.68 8.25
CA LYS A 78 1.82 -7.85 8.68
C LYS A 78 1.27 -8.64 7.50
N VAL A 79 0.55 -7.99 6.57
CA VAL A 79 -0.07 -8.69 5.44
C VAL A 79 0.96 -9.17 4.40
N VAL A 80 2.04 -8.41 4.20
CA VAL A 80 3.14 -8.82 3.30
C VAL A 80 3.90 -10.01 3.89
N GLY A 81 4.14 -10.04 5.20
CA GLY A 81 4.77 -11.18 5.87
C GLY A 81 3.90 -12.44 5.78
N GLU A 82 2.59 -12.32 6.03
CA GLU A 82 1.62 -13.40 5.84
C GLU A 82 1.62 -13.91 4.38
N PHE A 83 1.69 -12.99 3.40
CA PHE A 83 1.80 -13.34 1.99
C PHE A 83 3.09 -14.09 1.66
N LYS A 84 4.25 -13.62 2.16
CA LYS A 84 5.55 -14.30 2.00
C LYS A 84 5.51 -15.72 2.54
N ASP A 85 4.95 -15.89 3.75
CA ASP A 85 4.83 -17.20 4.38
C ASP A 85 3.89 -18.12 3.61
N ALA A 86 2.75 -17.62 3.14
CA ALA A 86 1.84 -18.38 2.30
C ALA A 86 2.48 -18.80 0.97
N LEU A 87 3.22 -17.89 0.32
CA LEU A 87 3.92 -18.17 -0.94
C LEU A 87 4.96 -19.28 -0.76
N ARG A 88 5.77 -19.20 0.31
CA ARG A 88 6.79 -20.20 0.65
C ARG A 88 6.18 -21.56 0.98
N ASN A 89 5.06 -21.59 1.71
CA ASN A 89 4.42 -22.82 2.17
C ASN A 89 3.44 -23.41 1.15
N SER A 90 3.22 -22.75 0.01
CA SER A 90 2.26 -23.18 -1.01
C SER A 90 2.61 -24.51 -1.70
N GLY A 91 3.89 -24.92 -1.66
CA GLY A 91 4.38 -26.12 -2.34
C GLY A 91 4.28 -26.06 -3.87
N GLY A 92 3.91 -24.90 -4.43
CA GLY A 92 3.79 -24.66 -5.87
C GLY A 92 5.01 -23.99 -6.48
N ASP A 93 4.87 -23.48 -7.70
CA ASP A 93 5.95 -22.91 -8.51
C ASP A 93 6.48 -21.54 -8.02
N GLY A 94 6.13 -21.12 -6.80
CA GLY A 94 6.54 -19.82 -6.24
C GLY A 94 5.82 -18.61 -6.86
N LEU A 95 4.67 -18.83 -7.50
CA LEU A 95 3.85 -17.78 -8.11
C LEU A 95 2.74 -17.30 -7.16
N GLY A 96 2.59 -15.99 -7.01
CA GLY A 96 1.55 -15.37 -6.19
C GLY A 96 1.39 -13.88 -6.51
N GLN A 97 0.30 -13.29 -6.03
CA GLN A 97 0.01 -11.86 -6.25
C GLN A 97 -0.65 -11.22 -5.04
N MET A 98 -0.45 -9.90 -4.89
CA MET A 98 -1.18 -9.04 -3.95
C MET A 98 -1.93 -7.96 -4.72
N SER A 99 -3.13 -7.61 -4.27
CA SER A 99 -3.94 -6.54 -4.87
C SER A 99 -4.20 -5.44 -3.85
N LEU A 100 -3.90 -4.19 -4.22
CA LEU A 100 -4.24 -3.00 -3.45
C LEU A 100 -5.42 -2.28 -4.12
N GLU A 101 -6.59 -2.31 -3.47
CA GLU A 101 -7.81 -1.71 -3.99
C GLU A 101 -8.22 -0.46 -3.20
N PHE A 102 -8.46 0.64 -3.91
CA PHE A 102 -9.06 1.84 -3.35
C PHE A 102 -10.53 1.94 -3.76
N TYR A 103 -11.41 2.09 -2.79
CA TYR A 103 -12.85 2.16 -3.04
C TYR A 103 -13.50 3.31 -2.28
N GLN A 104 -14.70 3.70 -2.71
CA GLN A 104 -15.54 4.67 -2.02
C GLN A 104 -16.83 3.98 -1.55
N LYS A 105 -17.23 4.25 -0.31
CA LYS A 105 -18.53 3.79 0.18
C LYS A 105 -19.65 4.43 -0.65
N LYS A 106 -20.62 3.59 -1.07
CA LYS A 106 -21.78 4.00 -1.86
C LYS A 106 -22.52 5.15 -1.18
N LYS A 107 -22.79 6.23 -1.93
CA LYS A 107 -23.63 7.34 -1.50
C LYS A 107 -25.07 7.07 -1.95
N SER A 108 -26.07 7.46 -1.16
CA SER A 108 -27.49 7.18 -1.46
C SER A 108 -27.94 7.69 -2.83
N ARG A 109 -27.31 8.76 -3.34
CA ARG A 109 -27.59 9.33 -4.66
C ARG A 109 -26.94 8.59 -5.83
N TRP A 110 -26.12 7.57 -5.58
CA TRP A 110 -25.41 6.86 -6.64
C TRP A 110 -26.26 5.68 -7.16
N PRO A 111 -26.42 5.53 -8.48
CA PRO A 111 -27.26 4.50 -9.08
C PRO A 111 -26.53 3.15 -9.23
N PHE A 112 -25.77 2.76 -8.21
CA PHE A 112 -25.13 1.44 -8.16
C PHE A 112 -25.97 0.59 -7.23
N SER A 113 -26.48 -0.57 -7.68
CA SER A 113 -27.27 -1.49 -6.85
C SER A 113 -26.40 -2.15 -5.80
#